data_AF-A0A504J3Z3-F1
#
_entry.id   AF-A0A504J3Z3-F1
#
_cell.length_a   1.000
_cell.length_b   1.000
_cell.length_c   1.000
_cell.angle_alpha   90.00
_cell.angle_beta   90.00
_cell.angle_gamma   90.00
#
_symmetry.space_group_name_H-M   'P 1'
#
loop_
_entity.id
_entity.type
_entity.pdbx_description
1 polymer ?
#
loop_
_entity_poly.entity_id
_entity_poly.type
_entity_poly.pdbx_seq_one_letter_code
_entity_poly.pdbx_strand_id
1 'polypeptide(L)'
;MSLKLLMMNSFDQQKAYINARKRLKEEKAFYVHVGVYIAINIVSFIFYKIAFDQSLSNITFWINTLRPFLWGIGLIGHGLWTFRRNIKWLKNTVYSKEWEKRKIKELIDQDDF
;
A
#
# COMPACT_ATOMS: atom_id res chain seq x y z
N MET A 1 -31.20 27.05 -10.34
CA MET A 1 -30.03 27.16 -9.41
C MET A 1 -29.91 25.96 -8.48
N SER A 2 -31.00 25.45 -7.89
CA SER A 2 -31.02 24.27 -7.00
C SER A 2 -30.60 22.95 -7.65
N LEU A 3 -31.04 22.67 -8.88
CA LEU A 3 -30.70 21.43 -9.61
C LEU A 3 -29.20 21.28 -9.89
N LYS A 4 -28.51 22.37 -10.24
CA LYS A 4 -27.08 22.36 -10.52
C LYS A 4 -26.27 22.05 -9.25
N LEU A 5 -26.72 22.54 -8.10
CA LEU A 5 -26.12 22.26 -6.78
C LEU A 5 -26.34 20.82 -6.33
N LEU A 6 -27.53 20.26 -6.55
CA LEU A 6 -27.82 18.86 -6.22
C LEU A 6 -27.03 17.88 -7.09
N MET A 7 -26.93 18.15 -8.40
CA MET A 7 -26.09 17.36 -9.28
C MET A 7 -24.61 17.44 -8.87
N MET A 8 -24.09 18.65 -8.61
CA MET A 8 -22.69 18.82 -8.19
C MET A 8 -22.37 18.09 -6.88
N ASN A 9 -23.27 18.15 -5.89
CA ASN A 9 -23.14 17.37 -4.64
C ASN A 9 -23.16 15.86 -4.90
N SER A 10 -24.03 15.36 -5.79
CA SER A 10 -24.11 13.94 -6.11
C SER A 10 -22.84 13.43 -6.82
N PHE A 11 -22.26 14.23 -7.72
CA PHE A 11 -20.99 13.93 -8.39
C PHE A 11 -19.82 13.93 -7.40
N ASP A 12 -19.75 14.91 -6.50
CA ASP A 12 -18.71 14.96 -5.47
C ASP A 12 -18.79 13.79 -4.49
N GLN A 13 -20.00 13.38 -4.10
CA GLN A 13 -20.22 12.21 -3.27
C GLN A 13 -19.84 10.91 -3.97
N GLN A 14 -20.18 10.74 -5.26
CA GLN A 14 -19.73 9.58 -6.04
C GLN A 14 -18.20 9.53 -6.16
N LYS A 15 -17.56 10.67 -6.43
CA LYS A 15 -16.10 10.76 -6.56
C LYS A 15 -15.40 10.44 -5.24
N ALA A 16 -15.92 10.94 -4.12
CA ALA A 16 -15.44 10.60 -2.77
C ALA A 16 -15.61 9.10 -2.46
N TYR A 17 -16.76 8.51 -2.81
CA TYR A 17 -17.05 7.10 -2.64
C TYR A 17 -16.12 6.20 -3.46
N ILE A 18 -15.90 6.50 -4.74
CA ILE A 18 -14.99 5.75 -5.63
C ILE A 18 -13.57 5.78 -5.07
N ASN A 19 -13.11 6.96 -4.62
CA ASN A 19 -11.80 7.12 -4.00
C ASN A 19 -11.65 6.32 -2.70
N ALA A 20 -12.67 6.32 -1.84
CA ALA A 20 -12.68 5.51 -0.62
C ALA A 20 -12.67 4.01 -0.93
N ARG A 21 -13.46 3.56 -1.90
CA ARG A 21 -13.51 2.16 -2.34
C ARG A 21 -12.18 1.67 -2.92
N LYS A 22 -11.51 2.51 -3.71
CA LYS A 22 -10.19 2.20 -4.28
C LYS A 22 -9.15 1.98 -3.17
N ARG A 23 -9.15 2.85 -2.14
CA ARG A 23 -8.27 2.72 -0.96
C ARG A 23 -8.50 1.41 -0.22
N LEU A 24 -9.76 1.08 0.09
CA LEU A 24 -10.09 -0.17 0.79
C LEU A 24 -9.61 -1.40 -0.01
N LYS A 25 -9.66 -1.34 -1.34
CA LYS A 25 -9.17 -2.43 -2.20
C LYS A 25 -7.64 -2.56 -2.14
N GLU A 26 -6.93 -1.45 -2.17
CA GLU A 26 -5.45 -1.40 -2.06
C GLU A 26 -4.99 -1.89 -0.67
N GLU A 27 -5.63 -1.43 0.40
CA GLU A 27 -5.34 -1.87 1.77
C GLU A 27 -5.61 -3.37 1.96
N LYS A 28 -6.76 -3.87 1.49
CA LYS A 28 -7.08 -5.31 1.54
C LYS A 28 -6.06 -6.16 0.78
N ALA A 29 -5.63 -5.71 -0.40
CA ALA A 29 -4.61 -6.41 -1.17
C ALA A 29 -3.27 -6.48 -0.41
N PHE A 30 -2.89 -5.41 0.28
CA PHE A 30 -1.69 -5.40 1.11
C PHE A 30 -1.78 -6.38 2.28
N TYR A 31 -2.91 -6.46 2.99
CA TYR A 31 -3.09 -7.43 4.08
C TYR A 31 -2.94 -8.87 3.61
N VAL A 32 -3.41 -9.19 2.39
CA VAL A 32 -3.18 -10.51 1.79
C VAL A 32 -1.69 -10.76 1.56
N HIS A 33 -0.94 -9.77 1.04
CA HIS A 33 0.51 -9.90 0.84
C HIS A 33 1.26 -10.11 2.16
N VAL A 34 0.89 -9.38 3.22
CA VAL A 34 1.46 -9.57 4.57
C VAL A 34 1.12 -10.97 5.10
N GLY A 35 -0.13 -11.42 4.94
CA GLY A 35 -0.55 -12.76 5.36
C GLY A 35 0.23 -13.87 4.67
N VAL A 36 0.39 -13.77 3.34
CA VAL A 36 1.20 -14.72 2.55
C VAL A 36 2.66 -14.68 2.97
N TYR A 37 3.22 -13.48 3.19
CA TYR A 37 4.59 -13.32 3.67
C TYR A 37 4.80 -14.03 5.01
N ILE A 38 3.91 -13.82 6.00
CA ILE A 38 4.00 -14.47 7.31
C ILE A 38 3.86 -16.00 7.17
N ALA A 39 2.89 -16.47 6.38
CA ALA A 39 2.66 -17.90 6.17
C ALA A 39 3.89 -18.60 5.57
N ILE A 40 4.47 -18.03 4.49
CA ILE A 40 5.67 -18.59 3.84
C ILE A 40 6.86 -18.59 4.81
N ASN A 41 7.02 -17.53 5.61
CA ASN A 41 8.08 -17.45 6.62
C ASN A 41 7.96 -18.56 7.68
N ILE A 42 6.75 -18.77 8.22
CA ILE A 42 6.49 -19.81 9.22
C ILE A 42 6.73 -21.20 8.63
N VAL A 43 6.19 -21.47 7.44
CA VAL A 43 6.39 -22.76 6.75
C VAL A 43 7.87 -22.99 6.46
N SER A 44 8.59 -21.97 6.00
CA SER A 44 10.03 -22.06 5.75
C SER A 44 10.80 -22.35 7.05
N PHE A 45 10.46 -21.66 8.14
CA PHE A 45 11.09 -21.89 9.44
C PHE A 45 10.88 -23.31 9.97
N ILE A 46 9.65 -23.83 9.89
CA ILE A 46 9.30 -25.19 10.31
C ILE A 46 10.00 -26.21 9.42
N PHE A 47 9.97 -26.03 8.09
CA PHE A 47 10.66 -26.91 7.15
C PHE A 47 12.16 -26.97 7.44
N TYR A 48 12.79 -25.83 7.72
CA TYR A 48 14.20 -25.79 8.10
C TYR A 48 14.50 -26.53 9.40
N LYS A 49 13.65 -26.38 10.42
CA LYS A 49 13.79 -27.09 11.70
C LYS A 49 13.65 -28.60 11.56
N ILE A 50 12.81 -29.07 10.65
CA ILE A 50 12.57 -30.51 10.43
C ILE A 50 13.62 -31.11 9.49
N ALA A 51 14.00 -30.42 8.42
CA ALA A 51 14.87 -30.95 7.38
C ALA A 51 16.37 -30.86 7.72
N PHE A 52 16.78 -29.92 8.57
CA PHE A 52 18.19 -29.69 8.92
C PHE A 52 18.39 -29.79 10.44
N ASP A 53 18.28 -31.01 10.97
CA ASP A 53 18.45 -31.28 12.40
C ASP A 53 19.94 -31.23 12.85
N GLN A 54 20.93 -31.48 11.98
CA GLN A 54 22.30 -31.80 12.46
C GLN A 54 23.52 -31.26 11.71
N SER A 55 23.40 -30.40 10.69
CA SER A 55 24.61 -29.84 10.04
C SER A 55 24.37 -28.43 9.50
N LEU A 56 24.42 -27.45 10.39
CA LEU A 56 24.37 -26.02 10.05
C LEU A 56 25.68 -25.63 9.36
N SER A 57 25.68 -25.58 8.02
CA SER A 57 26.61 -24.70 7.34
C SER A 57 26.16 -23.25 7.60
N ASN A 58 27.08 -22.38 8.03
CA ASN A 58 26.76 -20.97 8.30
C ASN A 58 26.03 -20.30 7.12
N ILE A 59 26.37 -20.71 5.89
CA ILE A 59 25.79 -20.19 4.63
C ILE A 59 24.27 -20.40 4.57
N THR A 60 23.77 -21.57 5.00
CA THR A 60 22.35 -21.90 4.92
C THR A 60 21.53 -21.08 5.93
N PHE A 61 22.08 -20.82 7.12
CA PHE A 61 21.47 -19.93 8.12
C PHE A 61 21.37 -18.49 7.62
N TRP A 62 22.44 -17.98 7.00
CA TRP A 62 22.45 -16.64 6.40
C TRP A 62 21.42 -16.52 5.29
N ILE A 63 21.29 -17.51 4.40
CA ILE A 63 20.30 -17.47 3.31
C ILE A 63 18.87 -17.51 3.83
N ASN A 64 18.60 -18.33 4.86
CA ASN A 64 17.26 -18.43 5.44
C ASN A 64 16.84 -17.18 6.22
N THR A 65 17.81 -16.42 6.74
CA THR A 65 17.54 -15.21 7.53
C THR A 65 17.54 -13.95 6.65
N LEU A 66 18.46 -13.85 5.67
CA LEU A 66 18.56 -12.69 4.77
C LEU A 66 17.43 -12.62 3.75
N ARG A 67 16.95 -13.77 3.26
CA ARG A 67 15.85 -13.82 2.28
C ARG A 67 14.57 -13.16 2.81
N PRO A 68 14.02 -13.56 3.97
CA PRO A 68 12.86 -12.88 4.50
C PRO A 68 13.18 -11.46 4.98
N PHE A 69 14.39 -11.18 5.46
CA PHE A 69 14.78 -9.82 5.81
C PHE A 69 14.72 -8.85 4.62
N LEU A 70 15.26 -9.23 3.46
CA LEU A 70 15.21 -8.44 2.23
C LEU A 70 13.78 -8.28 1.71
N TRP A 71 12.98 -9.36 1.74
CA TRP A 71 11.57 -9.29 1.37
C TRP A 71 10.75 -8.45 2.35
N GLY A 72 11.11 -8.45 3.63
CA GLY A 72 10.52 -7.62 4.68
C GLY A 72 10.75 -6.13 4.41
N ILE A 73 11.94 -5.75 3.93
CA ILE A 73 12.20 -4.36 3.50
C ILE A 73 11.31 -3.97 2.32
N GLY A 74 11.16 -4.86 1.33
CA GLY A 74 10.23 -4.66 0.20
C GLY A 74 8.77 -4.52 0.65
N LEU A 75 8.34 -5.33 1.62
CA LEU A 75 7.01 -5.29 2.21
C LEU A 75 6.77 -3.98 2.98
N ILE A 76 7.77 -3.49 3.72
CA ILE A 76 7.73 -2.19 4.39
C ILE A 76 7.60 -1.07 3.34
N GLY A 77 8.41 -1.09 2.29
CA GLY A 77 8.31 -0.12 1.18
C GLY A 77 6.94 -0.14 0.51
N HIS A 78 6.40 -1.33 0.23
CA HIS A 78 5.06 -1.48 -0.33
C HIS A 78 3.97 -0.99 0.64
N GLY A 79 4.10 -1.25 1.94
CA GLY A 79 3.20 -0.75 2.97
C GLY A 79 3.24 0.77 3.08
N LEU A 80 4.43 1.37 3.07
CA LEU A 80 4.59 2.82 3.04
C LEU A 80 3.93 3.46 1.82
N TRP A 81 4.01 2.80 0.65
CA TRP A 81 3.32 3.26 -0.56
C TRP A 81 1.80 3.10 -0.49
N THR A 82 1.31 1.94 -0.06
CA THR A 82 -0.12 1.64 0.06
C THR A 82 -0.79 2.53 1.10
N PHE A 83 -0.13 2.76 2.25
CA PHE A 83 -0.65 3.60 3.33
C PHE A 83 -0.14 5.06 3.31
N ARG A 84 0.48 5.51 2.21
CA ARG A 84 1.04 6.88 2.08
C ARG A 84 0.05 8.00 2.46
N ARG A 85 -1.26 7.79 2.25
CA ARG A 85 -2.31 8.76 2.60
C ARG A 85 -2.74 8.73 4.08
N ASN A 86 -2.57 7.60 4.76
CA ASN A 86 -2.92 7.42 6.18
C ASN A 86 -1.74 7.75 7.11
N ILE A 87 -0.50 7.61 6.65
CA ILE A 87 0.70 7.91 7.45
C ILE A 87 0.86 9.44 7.54
N LYS A 88 0.59 10.01 8.73
CA LYS A 88 0.63 11.46 9.02
C LYS A 88 1.92 12.15 8.57
N TRP A 89 3.08 11.53 8.77
CA TRP A 89 4.39 12.11 8.45
C TRP A 89 4.70 12.14 6.93
N LEU A 90 4.24 11.14 6.17
CA LEU A 90 4.36 11.06 4.70
C LEU A 90 3.34 11.95 3.97
N LYS A 91 2.16 12.14 4.56
CA LYS A 91 1.12 13.05 4.07
C LYS A 91 1.61 14.51 3.98
N ASN A 92 2.50 14.92 4.89
CA ASN A 92 2.98 16.29 4.96
C ASN A 92 4.16 16.60 4.01
N THR A 93 4.83 15.56 3.50
CA THR A 93 6.09 15.70 2.74
C THR A 93 5.95 15.42 1.24
N VAL A 94 5.13 14.45 0.82
CA VAL A 94 5.15 13.99 -0.59
C VAL A 94 3.88 14.31 -1.37
N TYR A 95 2.72 14.43 -0.72
CA TYR A 95 1.45 14.59 -1.43
C TYR A 95 0.45 15.40 -0.60
N SER A 96 0.75 16.68 -0.42
CA SER A 96 -0.22 17.60 0.16
C SER A 96 -1.49 17.59 -0.71
N LYS A 97 -2.67 17.55 -0.07
CA LYS A 97 -3.97 17.73 -0.76
C LYS A 97 -3.99 19.01 -1.61
N GLU A 98 -3.13 19.97 -1.29
CA GLU A 98 -2.95 21.20 -2.06
C GLU A 98 -2.31 20.96 -3.45
N TRP A 99 -1.38 20.02 -3.60
CA TRP A 99 -0.83 19.66 -4.91
C TRP A 99 -1.88 18.94 -5.77
N GLU A 100 -2.64 18.00 -5.18
CA GLU A 100 -3.77 17.32 -5.84
C GLU A 100 -4.82 18.35 -6.31
N LYS A 101 -5.21 19.28 -5.42
CA LYS A 101 -6.14 20.36 -5.77
C LYS A 101 -5.62 21.25 -6.90
N ARG A 102 -4.35 21.63 -6.87
CA ARG A 102 -3.71 22.42 -7.94
C ARG A 102 -3.75 21.69 -9.29
N LYS A 103 -3.36 20.41 -9.32
CA LYS A 103 -3.35 19.65 -10.57
C LYS A 103 -4.74 19.37 -11.13
N ILE A 104 -5.73 19.14 -10.25
CA ILE A 104 -7.13 19.03 -10.67
C ILE A 104 -7.61 20.35 -11.27
N LYS A 105 -7.24 21.49 -10.67
CA LYS A 105 -7.58 22.81 -11.21
C LYS A 105 -6.92 23.07 -12.56
N GLU A 106 -5.64 22.74 -12.72
CA GLU A 106 -4.92 22.86 -13.99
C GLU A 106 -5.55 22.03 -15.12
N LEU A 107 -6.01 20.81 -14.82
CA LEU A 107 -6.66 19.94 -15.82
C LEU A 107 -8.05 20.46 -16.21
N ILE A 108 -8.81 21.03 -15.26
CA ILE A 108 -10.12 21.64 -15.56
C ILE A 108 -9.94 22.90 -16.43
N ASP A 109 -8.96 23.76 -16.11
CA ASP A 109 -8.66 24.95 -16.91
C ASP A 109 -8.10 24.59 -18.31
N GLN A 110 -7.55 23.40 -18.51
CA GLN A 110 -7.06 22.92 -19.81
C GLN A 110 -8.14 22.27 -20.69
N ASP A 111 -9.19 21.69 -20.08
CA ASP A 111 -10.33 21.10 -20.81
C ASP A 111 -11.41 22.15 -21.18
N ASP A 112 -11.34 23.37 -20.65
CA ASP A 112 -12.23 24.51 -20.96
C ASP A 112 -11.76 25.35 -22.19
N PHE A 113 -10.95 24.78 -23.08
CA PHE A 113 -10.56 25.35 -24.39
C PHE A 113 -10.94 24.45 -25.57
#